data_AF-A0A655IML5-F1
#
_entry.id   AF-A0A655IML5-F1
#
_cell.length_a   1.000
_cell.length_b   1.000
_cell.length_c   1.000
_cell.angle_alpha   90.00
_cell.angle_beta   90.00
_cell.angle_gamma   90.00
#
_symmetry.space_group_name_H-M   'P 1'
#
loop_
_entity.id
_entity.type
_entity.pdbx_description
1 polymer ?
#
loop_
_entity_poly.entity_id
_entity_poly.type
_entity_poly.pdbx_seq_one_letter_code
_entity_poly.pdbx_strand_id
1 'polypeptide(L)'
;MTRSRPYLVSERASYVYYPDCADVGIGAAVEIRGRSFAVLADVTIDTTGAEGVLFKHGGAHGGHVLFVRDGRLHYVYNFLGERQQLVSSSGPVPSGRHLLGVRYLRTGTVPNSHTPVGDLELFFDENLVGALTNVLTHPGTFGLAGAAISVGRNGGSAVSSHYEAPFAFTGGTITQVTVDVSGRPFEDVESDLALAFSRD
;
A
#
# COMPACT_ATOMS: atom_id res chain seq x y z
N MET A 1 6.20 -31.24 -2.56
CA MET A 1 4.93 -30.80 -1.93
C MET A 1 5.27 -30.14 -0.60
N THR A 2 5.16 -28.81 -0.52
CA THR A 2 5.34 -28.07 0.72
C THR A 2 4.15 -28.38 1.64
N ARG A 3 4.43 -28.82 2.87
CA ARG A 3 3.42 -29.17 3.87
C ARG A 3 2.62 -27.91 4.22
N SER A 4 1.29 -28.00 4.22
CA SER A 4 0.41 -26.89 4.64
C SER A 4 0.79 -26.44 6.05
N ARG A 5 1.09 -25.14 6.20
CA ARG A 5 1.38 -24.51 7.48
C ARG A 5 0.11 -23.77 7.92
N PRO A 6 -0.41 -24.02 9.12
CA PRO A 6 -1.53 -23.23 9.63
C PRO A 6 -1.06 -21.78 9.82
N TYR A 7 -1.67 -20.86 9.09
CA TYR A 7 -1.58 -19.43 9.30
C TYR A 7 -2.84 -18.97 10.04
N LEU A 8 -2.76 -17.87 10.81
CA LEU A 8 -3.92 -17.26 11.48
C LEU A 8 -4.97 -16.76 10.47
N VAL A 9 -4.57 -16.59 9.21
CA VAL A 9 -5.39 -16.08 8.12
C VAL A 9 -5.83 -17.25 7.23
N SER A 10 -7.14 -17.43 7.07
CA SER A 10 -7.76 -18.26 6.02
C SER A 10 -7.68 -17.57 4.65
N GLU A 11 -8.28 -18.11 3.57
CA GLU A 11 -8.44 -17.39 2.29
C GLU A 11 -9.27 -16.10 2.50
N ARG A 12 -8.60 -15.00 2.84
CA ARG A 12 -9.18 -13.66 2.92
C ARG A 12 -8.69 -12.85 1.74
N ALA A 13 -9.63 -12.18 1.09
CA ALA A 13 -9.35 -11.31 -0.03
C ALA A 13 -9.16 -9.84 0.37
N SER A 14 -9.55 -9.45 1.59
CA SER A 14 -9.43 -8.09 2.12
C SER A 14 -8.95 -8.11 3.58
N TYR A 15 -8.12 -7.12 3.92
CA TYR A 15 -7.42 -6.99 5.20
C TYR A 15 -7.50 -5.55 5.67
N VAL A 16 -7.88 -5.32 6.93
CA VAL A 16 -7.95 -3.98 7.52
C VAL A 16 -6.85 -3.82 8.57
N TYR A 17 -6.12 -2.72 8.49
CA TYR A 17 -5.05 -2.33 9.40
C TYR A 17 -5.36 -0.95 9.98
N TYR A 18 -5.05 -0.75 11.27
CA TYR A 18 -5.32 0.49 11.99
C TYR A 18 -4.01 1.21 12.37
N PRO A 19 -4.01 2.55 12.49
CA PRO A 19 -2.86 3.28 13.02
C PRO A 19 -2.60 2.92 14.49
N ASP A 20 -1.47 3.38 15.03
CA ASP A 20 -1.09 3.25 16.44
C ASP A 20 -1.01 1.80 16.98
N CYS A 21 -1.01 0.83 16.07
CA CYS A 21 -0.81 -0.58 16.37
C CYS A 21 0.67 -0.95 16.34
N ALA A 22 1.00 -2.07 16.99
CA ALA A 22 2.28 -2.73 16.78
C ALA A 22 2.40 -3.23 15.34
N ASP A 23 3.65 -3.34 14.87
CA ASP A 23 3.97 -3.84 13.54
C ASP A 23 3.37 -5.24 13.32
N VAL A 24 2.64 -5.40 12.21
CA VAL A 24 2.01 -6.68 11.86
C VAL A 24 3.06 -7.58 11.22
N GLY A 25 3.42 -8.65 11.90
CA GLY A 25 4.40 -9.62 11.43
C GLY A 25 3.90 -10.50 10.28
N ILE A 26 4.85 -11.18 9.62
CA ILE A 26 4.66 -12.02 8.42
C ILE A 26 3.54 -13.07 8.53
N GLY A 27 3.18 -13.53 9.73
CA GLY A 27 2.13 -14.54 9.93
C GLY A 27 0.70 -14.00 9.83
N ALA A 28 0.54 -12.66 9.91
CA ALA A 28 -0.74 -11.97 9.86
C ALA A 28 -0.81 -10.90 8.75
N ALA A 29 0.32 -10.62 8.09
CA ALA A 29 0.40 -9.71 6.97
C ALA A 29 -0.29 -10.26 5.71
N VAL A 30 -0.84 -9.38 4.89
CA VAL A 30 -1.42 -9.71 3.58
C VAL A 30 -0.34 -10.23 2.62
N GLU A 31 -0.68 -11.29 1.89
CA GLU A 31 0.18 -11.87 0.86
C GLU A 31 -0.21 -11.36 -0.53
N ILE A 32 0.66 -10.52 -1.12
CA ILE A 32 0.46 -9.87 -2.42
C ILE A 32 1.25 -10.52 -3.57
N ARG A 33 2.09 -11.52 -3.28
CA ARG A 33 2.97 -12.15 -4.27
C ARG A 33 2.21 -12.68 -5.49
N GLY A 34 2.56 -12.17 -6.67
CA GLY A 34 1.98 -12.60 -7.94
C GLY A 34 0.50 -12.23 -8.13
N ARG A 35 -0.06 -11.36 -7.27
CA ARG A 35 -1.46 -10.93 -7.28
C ARG A 35 -1.58 -9.47 -7.68
N SER A 36 -2.72 -9.12 -8.25
CA SER A 36 -3.20 -7.75 -8.25
C SER A 36 -3.61 -7.37 -6.82
N PHE A 37 -3.42 -6.11 -6.45
CA PHE A 37 -3.79 -5.62 -5.12
C PHE A 37 -4.20 -4.15 -5.16
N ALA A 38 -4.98 -3.74 -4.17
CA ALA A 38 -5.31 -2.35 -3.90
C ALA A 38 -5.04 -2.04 -2.42
N VAL A 39 -4.53 -0.84 -2.15
CA VAL A 39 -4.38 -0.29 -0.79
C VAL A 39 -5.19 0.99 -0.74
N LEU A 40 -6.11 1.09 0.22
CA LEU A 40 -7.01 2.23 0.41
C LEU A 40 -6.84 2.75 1.83
N ALA A 41 -6.38 3.99 1.97
CA ALA A 41 -6.26 4.67 3.26
C ALA A 41 -7.44 5.64 3.43
N ASP A 42 -8.30 5.37 4.41
CA ASP A 42 -9.33 6.32 4.86
C ASP A 42 -8.68 7.32 5.79
N VAL A 43 -8.59 8.57 5.34
CA VAL A 43 -7.88 9.63 6.05
C VAL A 43 -8.71 10.90 6.10
N THR A 44 -8.49 11.68 7.15
CA THR A 44 -8.92 13.08 7.21
C THR A 44 -7.67 13.96 7.15
N ILE A 45 -7.62 14.87 6.18
CA ILE A 45 -6.56 15.85 6.00
C ILE A 45 -6.99 17.16 6.63
N ASP A 46 -6.41 17.51 7.78
CA ASP A 46 -6.77 18.72 8.54
C ASP A 46 -6.01 19.96 8.05
N THR A 47 -4.83 19.76 7.46
CA THR A 47 -3.97 20.86 7.01
C THR A 47 -3.36 20.56 5.63
N THR A 48 -3.08 21.60 4.85
CA THR A 48 -2.35 21.47 3.57
C THR A 48 -0.89 21.05 3.74
N GLY A 49 -0.37 21.07 4.98
CA GLY A 49 0.95 20.57 5.35
C GLY A 49 0.94 19.14 5.89
N ALA A 50 -0.12 18.36 5.62
CA ALA A 50 -0.16 16.95 6.00
C ALA A 50 0.95 16.17 5.30
N GLU A 51 1.73 15.43 6.10
CA GLU A 51 2.87 14.66 5.62
C GLU A 51 3.05 13.39 6.45
N GLY A 52 3.58 12.35 5.81
CA GLY A 52 3.98 11.11 6.46
C GLY A 52 3.44 9.86 5.79
N VAL A 53 3.80 8.71 6.33
CA VAL A 53 3.43 7.40 5.81
C VAL A 53 1.98 7.06 6.16
N LEU A 54 1.19 6.72 5.16
CA LEU A 54 -0.17 6.21 5.36
C LEU A 54 -0.13 4.70 5.60
N PHE A 55 0.60 3.98 4.75
CA PHE A 55 0.74 2.53 4.81
C PHE A 55 2.12 2.11 4.34
N LYS A 56 2.73 1.14 5.01
CA LYS A 56 3.87 0.41 4.45
C LYS A 56 3.75 -1.09 4.65
N HIS A 57 4.47 -1.81 3.81
CA HIS A 57 4.80 -3.22 4.01
C HIS A 57 6.22 -3.48 3.52
N GLY A 58 7.10 -3.94 4.41
CA GLY A 58 8.51 -4.22 4.10
C GLY A 58 9.48 -3.12 4.56
N GLY A 59 10.64 -3.04 3.91
CA GLY A 59 11.75 -2.16 4.30
C GLY A 59 12.72 -1.86 3.15
N ALA A 60 13.97 -1.50 3.48
CA ALA A 60 14.97 -1.06 2.50
C ALA A 60 15.34 -2.13 1.45
N HIS A 61 15.24 -3.42 1.82
CA HIS A 61 15.57 -4.56 0.95
C HIS A 61 14.42 -5.01 0.03
N GLY A 62 13.29 -4.30 0.08
CA GLY A 62 12.10 -4.67 -0.66
C GLY A 62 10.84 -4.37 0.15
N GLY A 63 9.85 -3.81 -0.53
CA GLY A 63 8.60 -3.42 0.09
C GLY A 63 7.83 -2.43 -0.75
N HIS A 64 6.75 -1.91 -0.17
CA HIS A 64 6.00 -0.82 -0.77
C HIS A 64 5.45 0.10 0.30
N VAL A 65 5.22 1.35 -0.09
CA VAL A 65 4.78 2.41 0.82
C VAL A 65 3.89 3.41 0.09
N LEU A 66 2.78 3.76 0.72
CA LEU A 66 1.90 4.87 0.37
C LEU A 66 2.09 5.99 1.40
N PHE A 67 2.39 7.21 0.96
CA PHE A 67 2.71 8.33 1.84
C PHE A 67 2.33 9.67 1.23
N VAL A 68 2.13 10.69 2.09
CA VAL A 68 1.94 12.08 1.68
C VAL A 68 3.24 12.84 1.94
N ARG A 69 3.67 13.65 0.97
CA ARG A 69 4.82 14.54 1.10
C ARG A 69 4.66 15.72 0.14
N ASP A 70 5.09 16.91 0.55
CA ASP A 70 5.03 18.13 -0.28
C ASP A 70 3.61 18.35 -0.85
N GLY A 71 2.60 18.03 -0.06
CA GLY A 71 1.17 18.13 -0.40
C GLY A 71 0.67 17.12 -1.43
N ARG A 72 1.46 16.12 -1.83
CA ARG A 72 1.09 15.11 -2.85
C ARG A 72 1.06 13.71 -2.28
N LEU A 73 0.22 12.85 -2.88
CA LEU A 73 0.21 11.43 -2.58
C LEU A 73 1.27 10.74 -3.43
N HIS A 74 2.06 9.89 -2.79
CA HIS A 74 3.13 9.14 -3.41
C HIS A 74 3.00 7.66 -3.08
N TYR A 75 3.32 6.83 -4.06
CA TYR A 75 3.51 5.41 -3.85
C TYR A 75 4.83 4.94 -4.43
N VAL A 76 5.58 4.19 -3.64
CA VAL A 76 6.82 3.55 -4.08
C VAL A 76 6.67 2.05 -3.94
N TYR A 77 6.94 1.34 -5.02
CA TYR A 77 7.30 -0.07 -4.96
C TYR A 77 8.82 -0.21 -5.02
N ASN A 78 9.45 -0.57 -3.90
CA ASN A 78 10.87 -0.86 -3.81
C ASN A 78 11.10 -2.32 -4.20
N PHE A 79 11.58 -2.55 -5.42
CA PHE A 79 11.90 -3.88 -5.93
C PHE A 79 13.32 -4.29 -5.50
N LEU A 80 13.40 -5.25 -4.57
CA LEU A 80 14.63 -5.87 -4.06
C LEU A 80 15.67 -4.92 -3.46
N GLY A 81 15.29 -3.68 -3.11
CA GLY A 81 16.27 -2.65 -2.69
C GLY A 81 17.08 -2.06 -3.84
N GLU A 82 16.91 -2.56 -5.07
CA GLU A 82 17.70 -2.16 -6.24
C GLU A 82 16.99 -1.09 -7.07
N ARG A 83 15.65 -1.11 -7.08
CA ARG A 83 14.85 -0.21 -7.93
C ARG A 83 13.61 0.29 -7.21
N GLN A 84 13.57 1.58 -6.91
CA GLN A 84 12.36 2.25 -6.44
C GLN A 84 11.52 2.74 -7.63
N GLN A 85 10.30 2.26 -7.72
CA GLN A 85 9.34 2.61 -8.76
C GLN A 85 8.30 3.55 -8.15
N LEU A 86 8.52 4.85 -8.34
CA LEU A 86 7.70 5.92 -7.77
C LEU A 86 6.58 6.34 -8.74
N VAL A 87 5.38 6.49 -8.21
CA VAL A 87 4.27 7.23 -8.82
C VAL A 87 3.78 8.30 -7.84
N SER A 88 3.39 9.46 -8.37
CA SER A 88 2.94 10.62 -7.58
C SER A 88 1.62 11.13 -8.16
N SER A 89 0.75 11.69 -7.31
CA SER A 89 -0.47 12.34 -7.76
C SER A 89 -0.14 13.58 -8.61
N SER A 90 -0.99 13.87 -9.59
CA SER A 90 -0.90 15.00 -10.52
C SER A 90 -1.27 16.33 -9.87
N GLY A 91 -2.12 16.29 -8.84
CA GLY A 91 -2.50 17.42 -8.00
C GLY A 91 -2.16 17.22 -6.52
N PRO A 92 -2.31 18.28 -5.69
CA PRO A 92 -2.20 18.17 -4.25
C PRO A 92 -3.36 17.39 -3.65
N VAL A 93 -3.13 16.75 -2.50
CA VAL A 93 -4.18 16.08 -1.73
C VAL A 93 -5.12 17.15 -1.16
N PRO A 94 -6.43 17.08 -1.43
CA PRO A 94 -7.40 18.01 -0.87
C PRO A 94 -7.56 17.85 0.64
N SER A 95 -7.97 18.94 1.31
CA SER A 95 -8.37 18.92 2.72
C SER A 95 -9.71 18.23 2.91
N GLY A 96 -9.91 17.59 4.06
CA GLY A 96 -11.14 16.86 4.38
C GLY A 96 -10.95 15.35 4.39
N ARG A 97 -12.05 14.61 4.43
CA ARG A 97 -12.04 13.15 4.45
C ARG A 97 -11.97 12.61 3.02
N HIS A 98 -11.00 11.72 2.77
CA HIS A 98 -10.76 11.11 1.47
C HIS A 98 -10.31 9.65 1.62
N LEU A 99 -10.58 8.85 0.60
CA LEU A 99 -9.93 7.57 0.36
C LEU A 99 -8.73 7.77 -0.56
N LEU A 100 -7.53 7.69 0.00
CA LEU A 100 -6.29 7.80 -0.76
C LEU A 100 -5.81 6.40 -1.13
N GLY A 101 -5.79 6.11 -2.43
CA GLY A 101 -5.67 4.76 -2.94
C GLY A 101 -4.48 4.53 -3.86
N VAL A 102 -4.03 3.28 -3.92
CA VAL A 102 -3.19 2.75 -4.99
C VAL A 102 -3.72 1.40 -5.43
N ARG A 103 -3.75 1.16 -6.76
CA ARG A 103 -4.04 -0.13 -7.37
C ARG A 103 -2.83 -0.62 -8.14
N TYR A 104 -2.50 -1.90 -8.01
CA TYR A 104 -1.62 -2.64 -8.89
C TYR A 104 -2.41 -3.70 -9.64
N LEU A 105 -2.48 -3.58 -10.97
CA LEU A 105 -3.06 -4.58 -11.85
C LEU A 105 -1.93 -5.39 -12.50
N ARG A 106 -1.80 -6.65 -12.11
CA ARG A 106 -0.82 -7.54 -12.75
C ARG A 106 -1.24 -7.82 -14.20
N THR A 107 -0.36 -7.53 -15.14
CA THR A 107 -0.56 -7.76 -16.59
C THR A 107 0.19 -8.99 -17.09
N GLY A 108 1.15 -9.52 -16.31
CA GLY A 108 1.83 -10.76 -16.65
C GLY A 108 3.09 -11.03 -15.84
N THR A 109 4.11 -11.53 -16.53
CA THR A 109 5.47 -11.73 -16.03
C THR A 109 6.48 -11.26 -17.07
N VAL A 110 7.64 -10.80 -16.62
CA VAL A 110 8.77 -10.49 -17.50
C VAL A 110 9.14 -11.75 -18.31
N PRO A 111 9.40 -11.66 -19.64
CA PRO A 111 9.78 -12.81 -20.45
C PRO A 111 10.99 -13.55 -19.88
N ASN A 112 10.95 -14.89 -19.90
CA ASN A 112 12.00 -15.78 -19.37
C ASN A 112 12.32 -15.54 -17.87
N SER A 113 11.36 -15.02 -17.11
CA SER A 113 11.48 -14.78 -15.67
C SER A 113 10.17 -15.10 -14.95
N HIS A 114 10.23 -15.21 -13.62
CA HIS A 114 9.05 -15.31 -12.75
C HIS A 114 8.63 -13.97 -12.14
N THR A 115 9.34 -12.87 -12.46
CA THR A 115 9.05 -11.53 -11.95
C THR A 115 7.71 -11.03 -12.49
N PRO A 116 6.69 -10.80 -11.64
CA PRO A 116 5.44 -10.21 -12.09
C PRO A 116 5.62 -8.77 -12.57
N VAL A 117 4.86 -8.41 -13.60
CA VAL A 117 4.79 -7.07 -14.17
C VAL A 117 3.32 -6.63 -14.23
N GLY A 118 3.09 -5.34 -14.05
CA GLY A 118 1.75 -4.77 -14.02
C GLY A 118 1.75 -3.25 -14.03
N ASP A 119 0.56 -2.69 -13.92
CA ASP A 119 0.34 -1.24 -13.95
C ASP A 119 -0.08 -0.74 -12.57
N LEU A 120 0.48 0.39 -12.15
CA LEU A 120 0.12 1.10 -10.93
C LEU A 120 -0.73 2.32 -11.25
N GLU A 121 -1.73 2.56 -10.40
CA GLU A 121 -2.61 3.72 -10.48
C GLU A 121 -2.85 4.29 -9.08
N LEU A 122 -2.87 5.61 -8.95
CA LEU A 122 -3.17 6.34 -7.73
C LEU A 122 -4.55 6.98 -7.81
N PHE A 123 -5.27 6.98 -6.69
CA PHE A 123 -6.62 7.47 -6.62
C PHE A 123 -6.81 8.46 -5.45
N PHE A 124 -7.62 9.49 -5.70
CA PHE A 124 -8.31 10.27 -4.67
C PHE A 124 -9.80 9.95 -4.79
N ASP A 125 -10.33 9.20 -3.84
CA ASP A 125 -11.66 8.63 -3.94
C ASP A 125 -11.74 7.85 -5.27
N GLU A 126 -12.73 8.10 -6.13
CA GLU A 126 -12.87 7.44 -7.45
C GLU A 126 -11.93 8.03 -8.54
N ASN A 127 -11.22 9.13 -8.26
CA ASN A 127 -10.51 9.88 -9.30
C ASN A 127 -9.07 9.38 -9.49
N LEU A 128 -8.75 8.92 -10.71
CA LEU A 128 -7.38 8.60 -11.11
C LEU A 128 -6.50 9.86 -11.13
N VAL A 129 -5.48 9.90 -10.28
CA VAL A 129 -4.57 11.05 -10.12
C VAL A 129 -3.12 10.75 -10.46
N GLY A 130 -2.75 9.51 -10.77
CA GLY A 130 -1.40 9.16 -11.20
C GLY A 130 -1.34 7.74 -11.72
N ALA A 131 -0.41 7.44 -12.62
CA ALA A 131 -0.24 6.10 -13.15
C ALA A 131 1.22 5.82 -13.54
N LEU A 132 1.61 4.55 -13.47
CA LEU A 132 2.91 4.05 -13.92
C LEU A 132 2.76 2.63 -14.48
N THR A 133 3.20 2.40 -15.71
CA THR A 133 3.11 1.09 -16.36
C THR A 133 4.40 0.28 -16.22
N ASN A 134 4.31 -1.03 -16.48
CA ASN A 134 5.45 -1.95 -16.47
C ASN A 134 6.21 -2.01 -15.12
N VAL A 135 5.46 -1.92 -14.03
CA VAL A 135 5.96 -1.99 -12.66
C VAL A 135 6.25 -3.43 -12.27
N LEU A 136 7.49 -3.67 -11.84
CA LEU A 136 7.96 -4.96 -11.38
C LEU A 136 7.62 -5.16 -9.90
N THR A 137 7.09 -6.34 -9.56
CA THR A 137 6.87 -6.73 -8.16
C THR A 137 7.66 -7.98 -7.81
N HIS A 138 7.80 -8.29 -6.51
CA HIS A 138 8.57 -9.44 -6.08
C HIS A 138 7.89 -10.76 -6.50
N PRO A 139 8.65 -11.73 -7.05
CA PRO A 139 8.17 -13.11 -7.21
C PRO A 139 8.11 -13.88 -5.87
N GLY A 140 8.70 -13.32 -4.80
CA GLY A 140 8.76 -13.88 -3.45
C GLY A 140 8.17 -12.95 -2.38
N THR A 141 8.22 -13.36 -1.11
CA THR A 141 7.89 -12.47 0.03
C THR A 141 9.02 -11.46 0.20
N PHE A 142 8.71 -10.27 0.74
CA PHE A 142 9.73 -9.34 1.21
C PHE A 142 10.67 -10.04 2.23
N GLY A 143 11.93 -10.21 1.86
CA GLY A 143 12.84 -11.20 2.46
C GLY A 143 13.44 -10.83 3.84
N LEU A 144 13.80 -11.89 4.58
CA LEU A 144 14.68 -12.06 5.77
C LEU A 144 14.60 -11.11 6.98
N ALA A 145 14.29 -9.81 6.82
CA ALA A 145 14.38 -8.80 7.88
C ALA A 145 13.02 -8.36 8.46
N GLY A 146 11.99 -9.20 8.36
CA GLY A 146 10.67 -8.90 8.89
C GLY A 146 9.88 -7.94 7.98
N ALA A 147 9.02 -8.51 7.15
CA ALA A 147 8.06 -7.78 6.33
C ALA A 147 6.91 -7.29 7.23
N ALA A 148 7.19 -6.29 8.06
CA ALA A 148 6.18 -5.68 8.90
C ALA A 148 5.25 -4.79 8.07
N ILE A 149 3.96 -4.90 8.32
CA ILE A 149 2.99 -3.87 7.94
C ILE A 149 2.85 -2.88 9.09
N SER A 150 2.86 -1.60 8.77
CA SER A 150 2.50 -0.54 9.71
C SER A 150 1.72 0.56 9.01
N VAL A 151 0.80 1.17 9.76
CA VAL A 151 -0.05 2.29 9.32
C VAL A 151 0.39 3.54 10.08
N GLY A 152 0.44 4.68 9.41
CA GLY A 152 0.79 5.97 10.02
C GLY A 152 2.30 6.21 10.24
N ARG A 153 3.17 5.24 9.98
CA ARG A 153 4.62 5.37 10.14
C ARG A 153 5.40 4.29 9.41
N ASN A 154 6.68 4.53 9.17
CA ASN A 154 7.66 3.52 8.77
C ASN A 154 8.69 3.26 9.87
N GLY A 155 8.45 2.29 10.75
CA GLY A 155 9.45 1.87 11.73
C GLY A 155 10.65 1.14 11.10
N GLY A 156 11.84 1.30 11.68
CA GLY A 156 13.06 0.63 11.21
C GLY A 156 13.64 1.24 9.94
N SER A 157 14.08 0.40 8.99
CA SER A 157 14.64 0.88 7.73
C SER A 157 13.56 1.46 6.82
N ALA A 158 13.79 2.67 6.28
CA ALA A 158 12.89 3.27 5.29
C ALA A 158 12.72 2.37 4.06
N VAL A 159 11.49 2.27 3.54
CA VAL A 159 11.18 1.53 2.30
C VAL A 159 11.65 2.31 1.07
N SER A 160 11.65 3.64 1.19
CA SER A 160 11.89 4.59 0.13
C SER A 160 12.94 5.60 0.58
N SER A 161 13.77 6.07 -0.34
CA SER A 161 14.74 7.15 -0.10
C SER A 161 14.09 8.54 -0.19
N HIS A 162 12.78 8.60 -0.47
CA HIS A 162 12.03 9.85 -0.58
C HIS A 162 11.58 10.41 0.79
N TYR A 163 11.94 9.77 1.91
CA TYR A 163 11.73 10.30 3.25
C TYR A 163 12.70 9.63 4.24
N GLU A 164 12.83 10.20 5.43
CA GLU A 164 13.57 9.59 6.54
C GLU A 164 12.60 8.93 7.53
N ALA A 165 12.86 7.67 7.90
CA ALA A 165 12.06 6.97 8.91
C ALA A 165 12.15 7.69 10.29
N PRO A 166 11.06 7.79 11.06
CA PRO A 166 9.81 7.04 10.88
C PRO A 166 8.80 7.69 9.95
N PHE A 167 9.03 8.93 9.50
CA PHE A 167 8.10 9.74 8.70
C PHE A 167 6.64 9.57 9.12
N ALA A 168 6.37 9.82 10.41
CA ALA A 168 5.06 9.64 11.00
C ALA A 168 4.04 10.57 10.35
N PHE A 169 2.82 10.09 10.15
CA PHE A 169 1.74 10.88 9.59
C PHE A 169 1.32 12.00 10.55
N THR A 170 1.27 13.22 10.03
CA THR A 170 0.92 14.45 10.74
C THR A 170 0.01 15.32 9.87
N GLY A 171 -0.67 16.30 10.49
CA GLY A 171 -1.57 17.21 9.78
C GLY A 171 -2.89 16.57 9.34
N GLY A 172 -3.26 15.44 9.96
CA GLY A 172 -4.48 14.69 9.70
C GLY A 172 -4.62 13.46 10.60
N THR A 173 -5.63 12.65 10.34
CA THR A 173 -5.86 11.35 10.98
C THR A 173 -6.04 10.24 9.96
N ILE A 174 -5.65 9.01 10.31
CA ILE A 174 -5.93 7.82 9.52
C ILE A 174 -7.00 7.04 10.27
N THR A 175 -8.15 6.78 9.66
CA THR A 175 -9.19 5.94 10.27
C THR A 175 -8.76 4.48 10.21
N GLN A 176 -8.42 4.02 9.01
CA GLN A 176 -7.95 2.67 8.73
C GLN A 176 -7.32 2.58 7.34
N VAL A 177 -6.61 1.48 7.09
CA VAL A 177 -6.12 1.11 5.77
C VAL A 177 -6.63 -0.27 5.41
N THR A 178 -7.27 -0.38 4.25
CA THR A 178 -7.72 -1.64 3.68
C THR A 178 -6.78 -2.08 2.56
N VAL A 179 -6.35 -3.34 2.60
CA VAL A 179 -5.62 -3.98 1.51
C VAL A 179 -6.48 -5.08 0.91
N ASP A 180 -6.89 -4.89 -0.33
CA ASP A 180 -7.63 -5.88 -1.12
C ASP A 180 -6.69 -6.59 -2.09
N VAL A 181 -6.83 -7.90 -2.19
CA VAL A 181 -6.05 -8.79 -3.06
C VAL A 181 -6.97 -9.70 -3.89
N SER A 182 -8.27 -9.36 -3.96
CA SER A 182 -9.28 -10.08 -4.76
C SER A 182 -9.04 -9.94 -6.26
N GLY A 183 -8.39 -8.84 -6.67
CA GLY A 183 -8.21 -8.48 -8.08
C GLY A 183 -9.44 -7.82 -8.71
N ARG A 184 -10.45 -7.46 -7.90
CA ARG A 184 -11.62 -6.68 -8.34
C ARG A 184 -11.24 -5.24 -8.74
N PRO A 185 -12.08 -4.57 -9.55
CA PRO A 185 -11.99 -3.13 -9.80
C PRO A 185 -11.88 -2.31 -8.50
N PHE A 186 -11.20 -1.16 -8.57
CA PHE A 186 -11.01 -0.29 -7.40
C PHE A 186 -12.34 0.27 -6.87
N GLU A 187 -13.20 0.71 -7.80
CA GLU A 187 -14.55 1.23 -7.53
C GLU A 187 -15.41 0.25 -6.70
N ASP A 188 -15.30 -1.05 -6.98
CA ASP A 188 -16.02 -2.09 -6.21
C ASP A 188 -15.52 -2.17 -4.76
N VAL A 189 -14.21 -2.05 -4.56
CA VAL A 189 -13.59 -2.11 -3.22
C VAL A 189 -13.93 -0.86 -2.41
N GLU A 190 -13.91 0.31 -3.06
CA GLU A 190 -14.34 1.57 -2.46
C GLU A 190 -15.83 1.53 -2.09
N SER A 191 -16.69 1.07 -3.00
CA SER A 191 -18.13 0.94 -2.76
C SER A 191 -18.43 0.03 -1.57
N ASP A 192 -17.73 -1.11 -1.46
CA ASP A 192 -17.86 -2.01 -0.32
C ASP A 192 -17.46 -1.33 0.99
N LEU A 193 -16.38 -0.53 0.99
CA LEU A 193 -15.95 0.25 2.15
C LEU A 193 -16.96 1.32 2.52
N ALA A 194 -17.45 2.10 1.55
CA ALA A 194 -18.47 3.12 1.76
C ALA A 194 -19.76 2.51 2.34
N LEU A 195 -20.19 1.36 1.81
CA LEU A 195 -21.34 0.61 2.33
C LEU A 195 -21.11 0.12 3.76
N ALA A 196 -19.91 -0.39 4.08
CA ALA A 196 -19.58 -0.83 5.42
C ALA A 196 -19.68 0.33 6.43
N PHE A 197 -19.16 1.51 6.08
CA PHE A 197 -19.22 2.71 6.93
C PHE A 197 -20.59 3.38 7.00
N SER A 198 -21.47 3.19 6.02
CA SER A 198 -22.84 3.72 6.09
C SER A 198 -23.75 2.96 7.07
N ARG A 199 -23.29 1.82 7.58
CA ARG A 199 -24.05 0.92 8.47
C ARG A 199 -23.72 1.10 9.95
N ASP A 200 -22.72 1.91 10.28
CA ASP A 200 -22.34 2.29 11.65
C ASP A 200 -22.89 3.69 12.00
#